data_AF-B6VID7-F1
#
_entry.id   AF-B6VID7-F1
#
_cell.length_a   1.000
_cell.length_b   1.000
_cell.length_c   1.000
_cell.angle_alpha   90.00
_cell.angle_beta   90.00
_cell.angle_gamma   90.00
#
_symmetry.space_group_name_H-M   'P 1'
#
loop_
_entity.id
_entity.type
_entity.pdbx_description
1 polymer ?
#
loop_
_entity_poly.entity_id
_entity_poly.type
_entity_poly.pdbx_seq_one_letter_code
_entity_poly.pdbx_strand_id
1 'polypeptide(L)'
;THWKHGGVVGVRGYGAGVIGRHSDSPELFPNVADFHTFRVNQPSGWFYTTKALRQVCDVWEKYGSGLTNLHGATGDIILLGATTPVLQDCFNALTDEAGFDTGGSASGLRTPSACLGPARCEYACIDTLDICNTLTQAFQDEIHRPMWPYKFKFKISGCPNDCVAAIARADMPIIGTWRDTLRIDQDAVREYVDKGFDIENIVIRKCPTQALEWDAKAKKLNLNPEDCVRCMHCINKMPKALRPGLDKGATILIGAKAPVEKGARFGWVIVPFVKMEPPYTFVRDLALKIWDWWDENARTRE
;
A
#
# COMPACT_ATOMS: atom_id res chain seq x y z
N THR A 1 2.20 8.27 -28.79
CA THR A 1 3.33 8.36 -27.84
C THR A 1 4.61 8.41 -28.64
N HIS A 2 5.61 9.20 -28.25
CA HIS A 2 6.91 9.35 -28.94
C HIS A 2 8.04 8.55 -28.25
N TRP A 3 7.65 7.43 -27.66
CA TRP A 3 8.56 6.52 -26.98
C TRP A 3 8.51 5.16 -27.67
N LYS A 4 9.67 4.55 -27.90
CA LYS A 4 9.79 3.18 -28.42
C LYS A 4 9.20 2.17 -27.43
N HIS A 5 8.87 1.00 -27.97
CA HIS A 5 8.42 -0.13 -27.17
C HIS A 5 9.55 -0.63 -26.24
N GLY A 6 9.29 -0.65 -24.94
CA GLY A 6 10.16 -1.30 -23.97
C GLY A 6 11.57 -0.69 -23.85
N GLY A 7 12.49 -1.50 -23.34
CA GLY A 7 13.87 -1.16 -23.01
C GLY A 7 14.30 -1.99 -21.81
N VAL A 8 15.33 -2.82 -21.97
CA VAL A 8 15.91 -3.63 -20.88
C VAL A 8 17.21 -2.97 -20.46
N VAL A 9 17.20 -2.37 -19.28
CA VAL A 9 18.34 -1.73 -18.62
C VAL A 9 18.22 -2.01 -17.13
N GLY A 10 19.32 -1.90 -16.39
CA GLY A 10 19.33 -2.19 -14.96
C GLY A 10 20.68 -1.90 -14.33
N VAL A 11 20.82 -2.36 -13.09
CA VAL A 11 22.04 -2.24 -12.29
C VAL A 11 22.54 -3.63 -11.94
N ARG A 12 23.86 -3.77 -11.72
CA ARG A 12 24.47 -5.06 -11.44
C ARG A 12 23.88 -5.67 -10.17
N GLY A 13 23.55 -6.96 -10.26
CA GLY A 13 22.98 -7.72 -9.16
C GLY A 13 21.45 -7.72 -9.11
N TYR A 14 20.76 -6.75 -9.75
CA TYR A 14 19.31 -6.63 -9.74
C TYR A 14 18.70 -6.79 -11.13
N GLY A 15 17.57 -7.49 -11.19
CA GLY A 15 16.72 -7.61 -12.40
C GLY A 15 15.53 -6.64 -12.39
N ALA A 16 15.46 -5.75 -11.40
CA ALA A 16 14.37 -4.81 -11.20
C ALA A 16 14.88 -3.41 -10.80
N GLY A 17 13.96 -2.44 -10.71
CA GLY A 17 14.22 -1.09 -10.19
C GLY A 17 14.39 -0.02 -11.25
N VAL A 18 14.79 -0.37 -12.48
CA VAL A 18 14.95 0.58 -13.58
C VAL A 18 14.05 0.21 -14.76
N ILE A 19 13.33 1.20 -15.31
CA ILE A 19 12.49 1.03 -16.50
C ILE A 19 13.18 1.69 -17.69
N GLY A 20 13.63 0.86 -18.65
CA GLY A 20 14.19 1.33 -19.91
C GLY A 20 13.15 1.98 -20.81
N ARG A 21 13.55 3.10 -21.40
CA ARG A 21 12.72 3.92 -22.27
C ARG A 21 13.62 4.73 -23.20
N HIS A 22 13.28 4.71 -24.49
CA HIS A 22 14.03 5.38 -25.54
C HIS A 22 13.09 6.20 -26.42
N SER A 23 13.50 7.40 -26.84
CA SER A 23 12.74 8.20 -27.80
C SER A 23 12.64 7.51 -29.16
N ASP A 24 11.51 7.68 -29.85
CA ASP A 24 11.37 7.25 -31.25
C ASP A 24 12.04 8.22 -32.25
N SER A 25 12.42 9.42 -31.78
CA SER A 25 12.97 10.52 -32.58
C SER A 25 14.27 11.08 -31.98
N PRO A 26 15.32 10.26 -31.77
CA PRO A 26 16.53 10.67 -31.05
C PRO A 26 17.34 11.76 -31.77
N GLU A 27 17.24 11.88 -33.10
CA GLU A 27 17.92 12.94 -33.85
C GLU A 27 17.30 14.32 -33.58
N LEU A 28 15.98 14.38 -33.37
CA LEU A 28 15.26 15.61 -33.04
C LEU A 28 15.37 15.95 -31.55
N PHE A 29 15.42 14.93 -30.69
CA PHE A 29 15.45 15.09 -29.23
C PHE A 29 16.60 14.29 -28.59
N PRO A 30 17.86 14.65 -28.85
CA PRO A 30 19.01 13.86 -28.44
C PRO A 30 19.15 13.70 -26.92
N ASN A 31 18.72 14.70 -26.14
CA ASN A 31 18.82 14.68 -24.67
C ASN A 31 17.81 13.72 -23.99
N VAL A 32 16.87 13.16 -24.75
CA VAL A 32 15.93 12.14 -24.27
C VAL A 32 15.96 10.89 -25.15
N ALA A 33 17.05 10.70 -25.91
CA ALA A 33 17.29 9.47 -26.66
C ALA A 33 17.21 8.24 -25.73
N ASP A 34 17.87 8.34 -24.57
CA ASP A 34 17.67 7.49 -23.39
C ASP A 34 16.99 8.31 -22.29
N PHE A 35 15.93 7.77 -21.69
CA PHE A 35 15.19 8.48 -20.64
C PHE A 35 14.63 7.50 -19.59
N HIS A 36 15.54 6.78 -18.94
CA HIS A 36 15.21 5.67 -18.06
C HIS A 36 14.69 6.15 -16.71
N THR A 37 13.83 5.34 -16.10
CA THR A 37 13.19 5.68 -14.83
C THR A 37 13.73 4.81 -13.71
N PHE A 38 14.27 5.42 -12.65
CA PHE A 38 14.50 4.70 -11.39
C PHE A 38 13.22 4.69 -10.56
N ARG A 39 12.96 3.53 -9.96
CA ARG A 39 12.03 3.38 -8.84
C ARG A 39 12.86 3.24 -7.60
N VAL A 40 12.69 4.18 -6.67
CA VAL A 40 13.44 4.22 -5.42
C VAL A 40 12.46 3.91 -4.28
N ASN A 41 12.81 2.93 -3.45
CA ASN A 41 11.94 2.41 -2.41
C ASN A 41 11.66 3.47 -1.34
N GLN A 42 10.39 3.76 -1.08
CA GLN A 42 10.00 4.80 -0.13
C GLN A 42 9.95 4.28 1.32
N PRO A 43 10.17 5.15 2.34
CA PRO A 43 9.81 4.82 3.71
C PRO A 43 8.31 4.55 3.86
N SER A 44 7.94 3.59 4.71
CA SER A 44 6.55 3.25 5.02
C SER A 44 5.73 4.51 5.36
N GLY A 45 4.55 4.66 4.75
CA GLY A 45 3.67 5.80 4.99
C GLY A 45 4.15 7.13 4.38
N TRP A 46 5.21 7.12 3.57
CA TRP A 46 5.77 8.31 2.90
C TRP A 46 6.20 9.43 3.85
N PHE A 47 6.70 9.07 5.04
CA PHE A 47 7.26 10.02 5.99
C PHE A 47 8.72 10.33 5.65
N TYR A 48 9.05 11.61 5.50
CA TYR A 48 10.38 12.06 5.14
C TYR A 48 10.89 13.13 6.11
N THR A 49 12.20 13.14 6.33
CA THR A 49 12.90 14.34 6.78
C THR A 49 13.31 15.17 5.57
N THR A 50 13.45 16.48 5.74
CA THR A 50 13.97 17.35 4.67
C THR A 50 15.39 16.97 4.28
N LYS A 51 16.19 16.44 5.21
CA LYS A 51 17.54 15.91 4.94
C LYS A 51 17.50 14.76 3.93
N ALA A 52 16.67 13.74 4.17
CA ALA A 52 16.57 12.58 3.29
C ALA A 52 16.14 12.97 1.86
N LEU A 53 15.15 13.86 1.73
CA LEU A 53 14.72 14.35 0.41
C LEU A 53 15.81 15.15 -0.31
N ARG A 54 16.54 16.01 0.40
CA ARG A 54 17.66 16.76 -0.20
C ARG A 54 18.76 15.83 -0.71
N GLN A 55 19.12 14.80 0.04
CA GLN A 55 20.11 13.82 -0.40
C GLN A 55 19.68 13.11 -1.70
N VAL A 56 18.40 12.71 -1.80
CA VAL A 56 17.87 12.13 -3.05
C VAL A 56 17.91 13.15 -4.20
N CYS A 57 17.60 14.42 -3.94
CA CYS A 57 17.70 15.50 -4.93
C CYS A 57 19.15 15.72 -5.39
N ASP A 58 20.12 15.77 -4.48
CA ASP A 58 21.53 15.98 -4.79
C ASP A 58 22.07 14.88 -5.71
N VAL A 59 21.71 13.61 -5.43
CA VAL A 59 22.02 12.47 -6.28
C VAL A 59 21.33 12.61 -7.64
N TRP A 60 20.05 12.95 -7.66
CA TRP A 60 19.29 13.01 -8.91
C TRP A 60 19.65 14.19 -9.82
N GLU A 61 20.06 15.32 -9.26
CA GLU A 61 20.60 16.47 -10.01
C GLU A 61 21.91 16.10 -10.70
N LYS A 62 22.73 15.26 -10.06
CA LYS A 62 24.02 14.81 -10.61
C LYS A 62 23.88 13.79 -11.74
N TYR A 63 22.97 12.83 -11.60
CA TYR A 63 22.91 11.66 -12.51
C TYR A 63 21.67 11.62 -13.41
N GLY A 64 20.68 12.49 -13.20
CA GLY A 64 19.40 12.43 -13.89
C GLY A 64 18.96 13.76 -14.46
N SER A 65 17.69 13.81 -14.84
CA SER A 65 17.06 14.97 -15.45
C SER A 65 16.64 16.05 -14.45
N GLY A 66 16.68 15.78 -13.15
CA GLY A 66 16.04 16.59 -12.11
C GLY A 66 14.51 16.43 -12.01
N LEU A 67 13.87 15.71 -12.93
CA LEU A 67 12.42 15.47 -12.92
C LEU A 67 12.04 14.28 -12.06
N THR A 68 10.94 14.39 -11.31
CA THR A 68 10.47 13.32 -10.43
C THR A 68 8.94 13.14 -10.48
N ASN A 69 8.48 11.98 -10.02
CA ASN A 69 7.13 11.85 -9.47
C ASN A 69 7.24 11.45 -8.00
N LEU A 70 6.61 12.24 -7.13
CA LEU A 70 6.43 11.95 -5.71
C LEU A 70 4.94 11.71 -5.47
N HIS A 71 4.42 10.50 -5.68
CA HIS A 71 5.10 9.21 -5.87
C HIS A 71 4.54 8.43 -7.07
N GLY A 72 5.19 7.33 -7.43
CA GLY A 72 4.62 6.32 -8.31
C GLY A 72 3.42 5.62 -7.67
N ALA A 73 2.47 5.16 -8.49
CA ALA A 73 1.24 4.55 -7.99
C ALA A 73 1.43 3.22 -7.22
N THR A 74 2.62 2.64 -7.17
CA THR A 74 2.88 1.50 -6.26
C THR A 74 3.34 1.99 -4.89
N GLY A 75 4.12 3.08 -4.85
CA GLY A 75 4.64 3.72 -3.65
C GLY A 75 5.98 4.42 -3.89
N ASP A 76 6.75 3.94 -4.87
CA ASP A 76 8.14 4.35 -5.12
C ASP A 76 8.29 5.85 -5.37
N ILE A 77 9.41 6.43 -4.93
CA ILE A 77 9.89 7.68 -5.51
C ILE A 77 10.29 7.39 -6.96
N ILE A 78 9.84 8.23 -7.89
CA ILE A 78 10.16 8.07 -9.31
C ILE A 78 11.18 9.13 -9.68
N LEU A 79 12.38 8.70 -10.04
CA LEU A 79 13.41 9.56 -10.64
C LEU A 79 13.34 9.38 -12.16
N LEU A 80 12.88 10.41 -12.86
CA LEU A 80 12.35 10.30 -14.22
C LEU A 80 13.35 10.82 -15.27
N GLY A 81 14.14 9.92 -15.84
CA GLY A 81 15.02 10.25 -16.97
C GLY A 81 16.50 10.26 -16.57
N ALA A 82 17.17 9.15 -16.85
CA ALA A 82 18.63 9.02 -16.85
C ALA A 82 19.06 8.25 -18.11
N THR A 83 20.34 8.38 -18.48
CA THR A 83 20.92 7.64 -19.60
C THR A 83 21.52 6.31 -19.13
N THR A 84 21.72 5.35 -20.05
CA THR A 84 22.27 4.03 -19.69
C THR A 84 23.62 4.10 -18.95
N PRO A 85 24.62 4.92 -19.36
CA PRO A 85 25.95 4.90 -18.77
C PRO A 85 26.01 5.29 -17.29
N VAL A 86 25.04 6.08 -16.80
CA VAL A 86 25.05 6.62 -15.44
C VAL A 86 24.25 5.77 -14.44
N LEU A 87 23.54 4.73 -14.90
CA LEU A 87 22.61 3.98 -14.03
C LEU A 87 23.31 3.35 -12.83
N GLN A 88 24.47 2.71 -13.04
CA GLN A 88 25.18 2.05 -11.94
C GLN A 88 25.69 3.07 -10.91
N ASP A 89 26.25 4.20 -11.36
CA ASP A 89 26.78 5.23 -10.48
C ASP A 89 25.66 5.95 -9.72
N CYS A 90 24.52 6.20 -10.37
CA CYS A 90 23.33 6.72 -9.71
C CYS A 90 22.84 5.78 -8.61
N PHE A 91 22.82 4.47 -8.87
CA PHE A 91 22.42 3.47 -7.87
C PHE A 91 23.37 3.44 -6.68
N ASN A 92 24.68 3.38 -6.93
CA ASN A 92 25.68 3.41 -5.86
C ASN A 92 25.54 4.68 -5.01
N ALA A 93 25.31 5.85 -5.62
CA ALA A 93 25.11 7.09 -4.89
C ALA A 93 23.80 7.10 -4.08
N LEU A 94 22.71 6.53 -4.61
CA LEU A 94 21.47 6.36 -3.85
C LEU A 94 21.68 5.49 -2.61
N THR A 95 22.40 4.37 -2.73
CA THR A 95 22.64 3.46 -1.61
C THR A 95 23.64 4.03 -0.61
N ASP A 96 24.77 4.54 -1.09
CA ASP A 96 25.93 4.87 -0.25
C ASP A 96 25.81 6.27 0.36
N GLU A 97 25.21 7.22 -0.35
CA GLU A 97 25.12 8.63 0.06
C GLU A 97 23.73 9.00 0.61
N ALA A 98 22.65 8.51 -0.03
CA ALA A 98 21.28 8.84 0.35
C ALA A 98 20.63 7.80 1.27
N GLY A 99 21.15 6.57 1.33
CA GLY A 99 20.58 5.47 2.12
C GLY A 99 19.28 4.91 1.56
N PHE A 100 19.09 4.98 0.24
CA PHE A 100 17.91 4.46 -0.45
C PHE A 100 18.28 3.35 -1.42
N ASP A 101 17.56 2.23 -1.34
CA ASP A 101 17.60 1.18 -2.35
C ASP A 101 16.53 1.43 -3.44
N THR A 102 16.67 0.74 -4.57
CA THR A 102 15.66 0.61 -5.60
C THR A 102 14.43 -0.15 -5.11
N GLY A 103 13.29 0.18 -5.70
CA GLY A 103 12.04 -0.55 -5.54
C GLY A 103 11.85 -1.62 -6.61
N GLY A 104 10.69 -2.29 -6.59
CA GLY A 104 10.39 -3.43 -7.45
C GLY A 104 9.81 -3.06 -8.83
N SER A 105 10.13 -3.89 -9.83
CA SER A 105 9.56 -3.87 -11.18
C SER A 105 9.48 -5.28 -11.77
N ALA A 106 9.16 -5.41 -13.06
CA ALA A 106 9.13 -6.71 -13.76
C ALA A 106 8.25 -7.79 -13.08
N SER A 107 8.56 -9.07 -13.27
CA SER A 107 7.83 -10.22 -12.72
C SER A 107 8.43 -10.67 -11.38
N GLY A 108 8.32 -9.79 -10.39
CA GLY A 108 8.74 -10.05 -9.02
C GLY A 108 7.84 -9.32 -8.03
N LEU A 109 8.24 -9.33 -6.76
CA LEU A 109 7.57 -8.55 -5.73
C LEU A 109 7.77 -7.06 -6.05
N ARG A 110 6.67 -6.33 -6.08
CA ARG A 110 6.74 -4.87 -6.17
C ARG A 110 6.77 -4.30 -4.77
N THR A 111 7.31 -3.08 -4.70
CA THR A 111 7.44 -2.30 -3.48
C THR A 111 6.15 -2.31 -2.64
N PRO A 112 6.18 -2.88 -1.43
CA PRO A 112 5.08 -2.77 -0.49
C PRO A 112 4.77 -1.30 -0.16
N SER A 113 3.51 -1.00 0.13
CA SER A 113 3.10 0.32 0.62
C SER A 113 2.00 0.20 1.66
N ALA A 114 1.94 1.19 2.54
CA ALA A 114 1.02 1.22 3.66
C ALA A 114 0.35 2.58 3.81
N CYS A 115 -0.88 2.60 4.32
CA CYS A 115 -1.43 3.84 4.84
C CYS A 115 -0.61 4.32 6.05
N LEU A 116 -0.83 5.57 6.47
CA LEU A 116 -0.09 6.19 7.57
C LEU A 116 -0.28 5.51 8.94
N GLY A 117 -1.24 4.59 9.07
CA GLY A 117 -1.35 3.70 10.21
C GLY A 117 -1.44 4.40 11.58
N PRO A 118 -0.84 3.81 12.63
CA PRO A 118 -0.91 4.37 13.97
C PRO A 118 -0.11 5.67 14.14
N ALA A 119 0.73 6.07 13.16
CA ALA A 119 1.49 7.32 13.26
C ALA A 119 0.58 8.55 13.36
N ARG A 120 -0.62 8.52 12.76
CA ARG A 120 -1.57 9.65 12.82
C ARG A 120 -3.05 9.27 12.65
N CYS A 121 -3.42 7.99 12.75
CA CYS A 121 -4.82 7.57 12.62
C CYS A 121 -5.25 6.74 13.82
N GLU A 122 -6.26 7.25 14.54
CA GLU A 122 -6.93 6.57 15.65
C GLU A 122 -7.67 5.26 15.28
N TYR A 123 -7.95 5.05 13.99
CA TYR A 123 -8.68 3.88 13.51
C TYR A 123 -7.75 2.69 13.25
N ALA A 124 -6.44 2.90 13.32
CA ALA A 124 -5.45 1.87 13.04
C ALA A 124 -5.66 0.67 13.98
N CYS A 125 -5.97 -0.47 13.36
CA CYS A 125 -6.10 -1.76 14.05
C CYS A 125 -4.76 -2.51 14.07
N ILE A 126 -3.84 -2.18 13.16
CA ILE A 126 -2.53 -2.82 13.04
C ILE A 126 -1.46 -1.75 12.80
N ASP A 127 -0.21 -2.05 13.16
CA ASP A 127 0.93 -1.18 12.82
C ASP A 127 1.31 -1.36 11.35
N THR A 128 0.64 -0.62 10.48
CA THR A 128 0.83 -0.74 9.04
C THR A 128 2.24 -0.37 8.59
N LEU A 129 2.92 0.51 9.33
CA LEU A 129 4.23 1.01 8.96
C LEU A 129 5.30 -0.04 9.26
N ASP A 130 5.23 -0.67 10.43
CA ASP A 130 6.13 -1.74 10.83
C ASP A 130 5.93 -3.01 9.99
N ILE A 131 4.68 -3.39 9.71
CA ILE A 131 4.37 -4.51 8.80
C ILE A 131 4.98 -4.25 7.41
N CYS A 132 4.75 -3.06 6.85
CA CYS A 132 5.25 -2.71 5.52
C CYS A 132 6.78 -2.77 5.47
N ASN A 133 7.46 -2.22 6.48
CA ASN A 133 8.92 -2.26 6.56
C ASN A 133 9.43 -3.69 6.72
N THR A 134 8.85 -4.45 7.65
CA THR A 134 9.24 -5.84 7.93
C THR A 134 9.10 -6.74 6.70
N LEU A 135 7.97 -6.65 5.98
CA LEU A 135 7.79 -7.44 4.74
C LEU A 135 8.73 -6.97 3.63
N THR A 136 9.00 -5.67 3.52
CA THR A 136 9.95 -5.14 2.54
C THR A 136 11.37 -5.67 2.80
N GLN A 137 11.82 -5.65 4.05
CA GLN A 137 13.16 -6.15 4.43
C GLN A 137 13.26 -7.67 4.36
N ALA A 138 12.19 -8.40 4.71
CA ALA A 138 12.18 -9.86 4.67
C ALA A 138 12.25 -10.43 3.25
N PHE A 139 11.78 -9.69 2.24
CA PHE A 139 11.63 -10.16 0.87
C PHE A 139 12.41 -9.30 -0.14
N GLN A 140 13.62 -8.86 0.22
CA GLN A 140 14.48 -8.08 -0.67
C GLN A 140 14.83 -8.86 -1.94
N ASP A 141 15.10 -10.15 -1.83
CA ASP A 141 15.46 -10.99 -2.99
C ASP A 141 14.32 -11.02 -4.01
N GLU A 142 13.09 -11.26 -3.56
CA GLU A 142 11.90 -11.31 -4.40
C GLU A 142 11.55 -9.94 -5.01
N ILE A 143 11.96 -8.83 -4.38
CA ILE A 143 11.80 -7.47 -4.93
C ILE A 143 12.82 -7.22 -6.05
N HIS A 144 14.08 -7.56 -5.82
CA HIS A 144 15.19 -7.14 -6.67
C HIS A 144 15.56 -8.16 -7.76
N ARG A 145 15.19 -9.44 -7.59
CA ARG A 145 15.50 -10.54 -8.51
C ARG A 145 14.19 -11.20 -8.96
N PRO A 146 13.55 -10.66 -10.02
CA PRO A 146 12.31 -11.21 -10.56
C PRO A 146 12.47 -12.69 -10.94
N MET A 147 11.76 -13.58 -10.23
CA MET A 147 11.80 -15.03 -10.47
C MET A 147 10.43 -15.62 -10.81
N TRP A 148 9.36 -14.82 -10.70
CA TRP A 148 7.99 -15.31 -10.75
C TRP A 148 7.36 -15.23 -12.14
N PRO A 149 6.21 -15.92 -12.37
CA PRO A 149 5.47 -15.88 -13.64
C PRO A 149 4.97 -14.47 -13.96
N TYR A 150 4.63 -13.68 -12.93
CA TYR A 150 4.28 -12.27 -13.09
C TYR A 150 4.62 -11.41 -11.87
N LYS A 151 3.98 -10.24 -11.74
CA LYS A 151 4.17 -9.30 -10.63
C LYS A 151 3.28 -9.67 -9.45
N PHE A 152 3.78 -9.43 -8.24
CA PHE A 152 3.01 -9.54 -7.02
C PHE A 152 3.13 -8.25 -6.19
N LYS A 153 2.12 -7.93 -5.37
CA LYS A 153 2.08 -6.70 -4.57
C LYS A 153 1.46 -6.95 -3.20
N PHE A 154 2.12 -6.40 -2.18
CA PHE A 154 1.51 -6.12 -0.89
C PHE A 154 1.00 -4.68 -0.82
N LYS A 155 -0.14 -4.50 -0.16
CA LYS A 155 -0.57 -3.20 0.38
C LYS A 155 -1.24 -3.39 1.72
N ILE A 156 -0.96 -2.47 2.64
CA ILE A 156 -1.37 -2.60 4.04
C ILE A 156 -2.22 -1.40 4.45
N SER A 157 -3.48 -1.67 4.82
CA SER A 157 -4.42 -0.68 5.31
C SER A 157 -4.78 -0.95 6.77
N GLY A 158 -4.75 0.09 7.60
CA GLY A 158 -4.95 -0.06 9.05
C GLY A 158 -6.39 -0.33 9.47
N CYS A 159 -7.37 -0.10 8.60
CA CYS A 159 -8.79 -0.36 8.83
C CYS A 159 -9.54 -0.51 7.48
N PRO A 160 -10.82 -0.90 7.48
CA PRO A 160 -11.62 -1.12 6.27
C PRO A 160 -11.90 0.14 5.42
N ASN A 161 -11.54 1.36 5.87
CA ASN A 161 -11.55 2.55 5.01
C ASN A 161 -10.54 2.44 3.84
N ASP A 162 -9.56 1.56 3.98
CA ASP A 162 -8.60 1.20 2.93
C ASP A 162 -7.90 2.38 2.24
N CYS A 163 -7.28 3.27 3.02
CA CYS A 163 -6.69 4.52 2.51
C CYS A 163 -5.54 4.32 1.49
N VAL A 164 -4.92 3.14 1.40
CA VAL A 164 -3.94 2.83 0.34
C VAL A 164 -4.56 2.07 -0.85
N ALA A 165 -5.87 1.84 -0.81
CA ALA A 165 -6.65 1.07 -1.77
C ALA A 165 -6.03 -0.32 -2.02
N ALA A 166 -5.66 -0.98 -0.93
CA ALA A 166 -5.07 -2.31 -0.92
C ALA A 166 -5.97 -3.31 -1.65
N ILE A 167 -7.28 -3.32 -1.35
CA ILE A 167 -8.24 -4.28 -1.93
C ILE A 167 -8.31 -4.22 -3.46
N ALA A 168 -7.89 -3.10 -4.06
CA ALA A 168 -7.96 -2.86 -5.50
C ALA A 168 -6.60 -2.96 -6.20
N ARG A 169 -5.50 -2.77 -5.46
CA ARG A 169 -4.17 -2.47 -6.04
C ARG A 169 -3.05 -3.35 -5.49
N ALA A 170 -3.39 -4.41 -4.77
CA ALA A 170 -2.45 -5.42 -4.28
C ALA A 170 -2.95 -6.83 -4.53
N ASP A 171 -2.06 -7.69 -4.98
CA ASP A 171 -2.32 -9.11 -5.15
C ASP A 171 -2.67 -9.73 -3.80
N MET A 172 -2.01 -9.32 -2.70
CA MET A 172 -2.36 -9.72 -1.33
C MET A 172 -2.59 -8.51 -0.42
N PRO A 173 -3.83 -8.00 -0.34
CA PRO A 173 -4.21 -6.93 0.58
C PRO A 173 -4.21 -7.41 2.04
N ILE A 174 -3.66 -6.58 2.93
CA ILE A 174 -3.69 -6.77 4.39
C ILE A 174 -4.49 -5.62 4.99
N ILE A 175 -5.68 -5.91 5.52
CA ILE A 175 -6.62 -4.87 5.98
C ILE A 175 -6.94 -5.08 7.46
N GLY A 176 -6.55 -4.13 8.30
CA GLY A 176 -6.80 -4.15 9.73
C GLY A 176 -8.28 -4.20 10.07
N THR A 177 -8.62 -4.91 11.15
CA THR A 177 -9.97 -5.07 11.67
C THR A 177 -9.91 -5.41 13.17
N TRP A 178 -11.06 -5.60 13.79
CA TRP A 178 -11.21 -6.09 15.17
C TRP A 178 -12.27 -7.19 15.22
N ARG A 179 -12.31 -8.00 16.28
CA ARG A 179 -13.30 -9.08 16.43
C ARG A 179 -14.10 -9.06 17.73
N ASP A 180 -13.83 -8.10 18.60
CA ASP A 180 -14.70 -7.74 19.72
C ASP A 180 -15.70 -6.64 19.30
N THR A 181 -16.31 -5.96 20.28
CA THR A 181 -17.35 -4.96 20.02
C THR A 181 -16.79 -3.54 19.82
N LEU A 182 -17.61 -2.64 19.24
CA LEU A 182 -17.24 -1.21 19.19
C LEU A 182 -17.13 -0.63 20.59
N ARG A 183 -16.20 0.32 20.76
CA ARG A 183 -16.16 1.15 21.95
C ARG A 183 -17.02 2.38 21.71
N ILE A 184 -18.03 2.56 22.57
CA ILE A 184 -19.04 3.62 22.45
C ILE A 184 -18.99 4.49 23.71
N ASP A 185 -18.56 5.73 23.55
CA ASP A 185 -18.70 6.77 24.57
C ASP A 185 -20.08 7.42 24.42
N GLN A 186 -20.99 7.06 25.33
CA GLN A 186 -22.37 7.53 25.28
C GLN A 186 -22.49 9.03 25.60
N ASP A 187 -21.57 9.61 26.37
CA ASP A 187 -21.55 11.06 26.64
C ASP A 187 -21.19 11.82 25.37
N ALA A 188 -20.16 11.35 24.64
CA ALA A 188 -19.81 11.92 23.35
C ALA A 188 -20.93 11.74 22.31
N VAL A 189 -21.63 10.59 22.28
CA VAL A 189 -22.82 10.43 21.41
C VAL A 189 -23.89 11.47 21.74
N ARG A 190 -24.22 11.66 23.03
CA ARG A 190 -25.18 12.67 23.46
C ARG A 190 -24.75 14.07 23.02
N GLU A 191 -23.47 14.41 23.16
CA GLU A 191 -22.93 15.69 22.72
C GLU A 191 -23.13 15.93 21.21
N TYR A 192 -22.96 14.92 20.37
CA TYR A 192 -23.27 15.02 18.94
C TYR A 192 -24.75 15.36 18.73
N VAL A 193 -25.66 14.57 19.32
CA VAL A 193 -27.11 14.72 19.13
C VAL A 193 -27.62 16.05 19.67
N ASP A 194 -27.19 16.45 20.87
CA ASP A 194 -27.60 17.71 21.52
C ASP A 194 -27.09 18.94 20.74
N LYS A 195 -26.01 18.79 19.94
CA LYS A 195 -25.53 19.82 18.98
C LYS A 195 -26.26 19.81 17.63
N GLY A 196 -27.34 19.02 17.50
CA GLY A 196 -28.17 18.96 16.30
C GLY A 196 -27.72 17.95 15.25
N PHE A 197 -26.85 16.99 15.60
CA PHE A 197 -26.46 15.92 14.67
C PHE A 197 -27.61 14.93 14.45
N ASP A 198 -28.03 14.77 13.20
CA ASP A 198 -29.09 13.83 12.77
C ASP A 198 -28.57 12.38 12.76
N ILE A 199 -28.46 11.78 13.94
CA ILE A 199 -27.96 10.41 14.12
C ILE A 199 -28.80 9.37 13.36
N GLU A 200 -30.11 9.60 13.24
CA GLU A 200 -31.05 8.67 12.60
C GLU A 200 -30.77 8.54 11.10
N ASN A 201 -30.76 9.66 10.37
CA ASN A 201 -30.59 9.62 8.92
C ASN A 201 -29.12 9.50 8.47
N ILE A 202 -28.16 9.94 9.31
CA ILE A 202 -26.74 9.94 8.95
C ILE A 202 -26.03 8.65 9.39
N VAL A 203 -26.42 8.05 10.52
CA VAL A 203 -25.74 6.86 11.08
C VAL A 203 -26.63 5.64 11.03
N ILE A 204 -27.79 5.67 11.69
CA ILE A 204 -28.63 4.47 11.91
C ILE A 204 -29.11 3.90 10.57
N ARG A 205 -29.81 4.70 9.76
CA ARG A 205 -30.35 4.29 8.45
C ARG A 205 -29.28 4.02 7.38
N LYS A 206 -28.02 4.32 7.68
CA LYS A 206 -26.87 4.09 6.79
C LYS A 206 -26.01 2.91 7.25
N CYS A 207 -26.33 2.29 8.39
CA CYS A 207 -25.72 1.04 8.79
C CYS A 207 -26.13 -0.06 7.79
N PRO A 208 -25.17 -0.71 7.10
CA PRO A 208 -25.50 -1.66 6.02
C PRO A 208 -26.24 -2.91 6.52
N THR A 209 -26.14 -3.22 7.80
CA THR A 209 -26.74 -4.40 8.44
C THR A 209 -27.76 -4.05 9.52
N GLN A 210 -28.11 -2.77 9.67
CA GLN A 210 -29.03 -2.31 10.72
C GLN A 210 -28.62 -2.71 12.15
N ALA A 211 -27.31 -2.87 12.39
CA ALA A 211 -26.75 -3.28 13.67
C ALA A 211 -26.81 -2.19 14.76
N LEU A 212 -27.23 -0.96 14.45
CA LEU A 212 -27.26 0.17 15.38
C LEU A 212 -28.68 0.66 15.60
N GLU A 213 -28.99 1.09 16.82
CA GLU A 213 -30.27 1.69 17.19
C GLU A 213 -30.03 2.89 18.11
N TRP A 214 -30.74 4.00 17.87
CA TRP A 214 -30.76 5.14 18.78
C TRP A 214 -32.03 5.13 19.64
N ASP A 215 -31.88 4.88 20.94
CA ASP A 215 -32.96 5.05 21.91
C ASP A 215 -33.06 6.53 22.31
N ALA A 216 -34.00 7.25 21.71
CA ALA A 216 -34.22 8.67 21.98
C ALA A 216 -34.69 8.95 23.41
N LYS A 217 -35.38 8.01 24.07
CA LYS A 217 -35.86 8.18 25.46
C LYS A 217 -34.71 8.03 26.44
N ALA A 218 -33.89 6.99 26.27
CA ALA A 218 -32.72 6.75 27.11
C ALA A 218 -31.49 7.60 26.71
N LYS A 219 -31.55 8.31 25.57
CA LYS A 219 -30.42 8.98 24.93
C LYS A 219 -29.18 8.07 24.83
N LYS A 220 -29.39 6.86 24.28
CA LYS A 220 -28.39 5.79 24.21
C LYS A 220 -28.30 5.18 22.82
N LEU A 221 -27.08 5.04 22.32
CA LEU A 221 -26.79 4.30 21.09
C LEU A 221 -26.51 2.84 21.42
N ASN A 222 -27.39 1.94 20.98
CA ASN A 222 -27.24 0.51 21.12
C ASN A 222 -26.62 -0.09 19.85
N LEU A 223 -25.83 -1.15 20.04
CA LEU A 223 -25.20 -1.92 18.97
C LEU A 223 -25.55 -3.39 19.18
N ASN A 224 -26.02 -4.07 18.14
CA ASN A 224 -25.96 -5.53 18.04
C ASN A 224 -24.58 -5.92 17.46
N PRO A 225 -23.64 -6.44 18.27
CA PRO A 225 -22.29 -6.72 17.79
C PRO A 225 -22.25 -7.84 16.73
N GLU A 226 -23.17 -8.79 16.80
CA GLU A 226 -23.21 -9.96 15.92
C GLU A 226 -23.53 -9.58 14.46
N ASP A 227 -24.34 -8.55 14.26
CA ASP A 227 -24.71 -8.04 12.94
C ASP A 227 -23.70 -7.02 12.38
N CYS A 228 -22.71 -6.59 13.19
CA CYS A 228 -21.76 -5.57 12.77
C CYS A 228 -20.71 -6.12 11.81
N VAL A 229 -20.78 -5.68 10.55
CA VAL A 229 -19.79 -6.01 9.50
C VAL A 229 -18.57 -5.08 9.49
N ARG A 230 -18.40 -4.24 10.53
CA ARG A 230 -17.22 -3.40 10.74
C ARG A 230 -16.88 -2.47 9.55
N CYS A 231 -17.91 -1.97 8.87
CA CYS A 231 -17.78 -1.13 7.67
C CYS A 231 -17.21 0.29 7.90
N MET A 232 -16.82 0.63 9.13
CA MET A 232 -16.32 1.95 9.57
C MET A 232 -17.32 3.13 9.51
N HIS A 233 -18.49 3.01 8.87
CA HIS A 233 -19.40 4.15 8.64
C HIS A 233 -19.75 4.94 9.92
N CYS A 234 -20.20 4.26 10.97
CA CYS A 234 -20.56 4.92 12.23
C CYS A 234 -19.35 5.58 12.92
N ILE A 235 -18.20 4.89 12.94
CA ILE A 235 -16.93 5.43 13.45
C ILE A 235 -16.55 6.70 12.68
N ASN A 236 -16.61 6.66 11.35
CA ASN A 236 -16.25 7.79 10.48
C ASN A 236 -17.16 9.02 10.71
N LYS A 237 -18.42 8.81 11.09
CA LYS A 237 -19.39 9.87 11.35
C LYS A 237 -19.31 10.43 12.76
N MET A 238 -18.92 9.62 13.75
CA MET A 238 -18.81 10.04 15.16
C MET A 238 -17.46 9.62 15.77
N PRO A 239 -16.32 10.08 15.23
CA PRO A 239 -14.99 9.62 15.65
C PRO A 239 -14.64 9.88 17.11
N LYS A 240 -15.23 10.91 17.71
CA LYS A 240 -15.02 11.21 19.14
C LYS A 240 -15.74 10.21 20.04
N ALA A 241 -16.83 9.61 19.56
CA ALA A 241 -17.70 8.74 20.35
C ALA A 241 -17.50 7.25 20.06
N LEU A 242 -17.14 6.91 18.82
CA LEU A 242 -17.04 5.53 18.36
C LEU A 242 -15.61 5.19 17.96
N ARG A 243 -15.09 4.08 18.47
CA ARG A 243 -13.77 3.55 18.10
C ARG A 243 -13.85 2.07 17.75
N PRO A 244 -12.89 1.57 16.94
CA PRO A 244 -12.65 0.13 16.80
C PRO A 244 -12.51 -0.55 18.17
N GLY A 245 -12.85 -1.83 18.22
CA GLY A 245 -12.61 -2.69 19.38
C GLY A 245 -11.13 -2.85 19.72
N LEU A 246 -10.85 -3.54 20.81
CA LEU A 246 -9.51 -3.77 21.36
C LEU A 246 -8.88 -5.07 20.84
N ASP A 247 -9.69 -6.08 20.51
CA ASP A 247 -9.22 -7.34 19.95
C ASP A 247 -8.95 -7.18 18.45
N LYS A 248 -7.84 -6.50 18.14
CA LYS A 248 -7.44 -6.11 16.80
C LYS A 248 -6.63 -7.18 16.08
N GLY A 249 -6.68 -7.16 14.76
CA GLY A 249 -5.95 -8.03 13.84
C GLY A 249 -6.12 -7.55 12.39
N ALA A 250 -5.94 -8.43 11.41
CA ALA A 250 -6.17 -8.13 10.00
C ALA A 250 -6.99 -9.22 9.31
N THR A 251 -7.71 -8.82 8.27
CA THR A 251 -8.23 -9.68 7.23
C THR A 251 -7.22 -9.71 6.09
N ILE A 252 -6.92 -10.92 5.59
CA ILE A 252 -6.03 -11.13 4.44
C ILE A 252 -6.88 -11.50 3.22
N LEU A 253 -6.64 -10.80 2.12
CA LEU A 253 -7.33 -10.99 0.85
C LEU A 253 -6.33 -11.42 -0.24
N ILE A 254 -6.84 -11.87 -1.38
CA ILE A 254 -6.01 -12.24 -2.54
C ILE A 254 -6.67 -11.84 -3.88
N GLY A 255 -5.85 -11.59 -4.90
CA GLY A 255 -6.24 -11.62 -6.31
C GLY A 255 -6.66 -10.29 -6.94
N ALA A 256 -6.42 -9.14 -6.28
CA ALA A 256 -6.78 -7.86 -6.86
C ALA A 256 -5.90 -7.50 -8.06
N LYS A 257 -6.51 -7.13 -9.18
CA LYS A 257 -5.78 -6.80 -10.42
C LYS A 257 -6.56 -5.86 -11.32
N ALA A 258 -5.80 -5.15 -12.17
CA ALA A 258 -6.33 -4.38 -13.28
C ALA A 258 -6.95 -5.31 -14.37
N PRO A 259 -7.66 -4.76 -15.38
CA PRO A 259 -8.41 -5.56 -16.35
C PRO A 259 -7.63 -6.66 -17.07
N VAL A 260 -6.42 -6.40 -17.55
CA VAL A 260 -5.71 -7.33 -18.44
C VAL A 260 -5.21 -8.58 -17.69
N GLU A 261 -5.40 -9.81 -18.18
CA GLU A 261 -6.23 -10.19 -19.35
C GLU A 261 -7.68 -10.53 -18.98
N LYS A 262 -7.89 -11.24 -17.86
CA LYS A 262 -9.19 -11.82 -17.45
C LYS A 262 -10.04 -10.91 -16.54
N GLY A 263 -10.24 -9.65 -16.95
CA GLY A 263 -11.05 -8.67 -16.23
C GLY A 263 -10.41 -8.12 -14.95
N ALA A 264 -10.98 -7.02 -14.45
CA ALA A 264 -10.55 -6.39 -13.20
C ALA A 264 -11.13 -7.15 -12.02
N ARG A 265 -10.38 -7.23 -10.93
CA ARG A 265 -10.81 -7.90 -9.70
C ARG A 265 -10.42 -7.06 -8.48
N PHE A 266 -11.31 -7.00 -7.52
CA PHE A 266 -10.95 -6.69 -6.14
C PHE A 266 -10.47 -7.97 -5.46
N GLY A 267 -9.66 -7.82 -4.42
CA GLY A 267 -9.24 -8.93 -3.58
C GLY A 267 -10.44 -9.53 -2.85
N TRP A 268 -10.46 -10.86 -2.71
CA TRP A 268 -11.45 -11.56 -1.90
C TRP A 268 -10.81 -12.17 -0.66
N VAL A 269 -11.59 -12.37 0.39
CA VAL A 269 -11.10 -12.84 1.69
C VAL A 269 -10.60 -14.29 1.60
N ILE A 270 -9.39 -14.54 2.12
CA ILE A 270 -8.85 -15.88 2.33
C ILE A 270 -8.58 -16.17 3.82
N VAL A 271 -8.29 -15.14 4.62
CA VAL A 271 -8.16 -15.24 6.07
C VAL A 271 -9.03 -14.17 6.69
N PRO A 272 -10.20 -14.52 7.28
CA PRO A 272 -11.13 -13.54 7.84
C PRO A 272 -10.51 -12.71 8.98
N PHE A 273 -9.69 -13.35 9.81
CA PHE A 273 -8.99 -12.69 10.91
C PHE A 273 -7.68 -13.39 11.25
N VAL A 274 -6.62 -12.62 11.44
CA VAL A 274 -5.35 -13.06 12.02
C VAL A 274 -4.76 -11.97 12.91
N LYS A 275 -4.10 -12.37 14.00
CA LYS A 275 -3.32 -11.46 14.83
C LYS A 275 -2.07 -11.00 14.08
N MET A 276 -1.81 -9.70 14.11
CA MET A 276 -0.66 -9.08 13.44
C MET A 276 0.38 -8.68 14.47
N GLU A 277 1.09 -9.68 14.98
CA GLU A 277 2.17 -9.53 15.96
C GLU A 277 3.52 -9.74 15.27
N PRO A 278 4.53 -8.88 15.51
CA PRO A 278 5.89 -9.10 15.02
C PRO A 278 6.43 -10.46 15.48
N PRO A 279 7.18 -11.19 14.63
CA PRO A 279 7.71 -10.80 13.32
C PRO A 279 6.77 -11.15 12.15
N TYR A 280 5.45 -11.20 12.39
CA TYR A 280 4.39 -11.44 11.39
C TYR A 280 4.52 -12.79 10.67
N THR A 281 5.01 -13.81 11.37
CA THR A 281 5.32 -15.14 10.84
C THR A 281 4.19 -15.71 10.00
N PHE A 282 2.94 -15.66 10.49
CA PHE A 282 1.80 -16.20 9.75
C PHE A 282 1.65 -15.60 8.35
N VAL A 283 1.75 -14.27 8.22
CA VAL A 283 1.57 -13.58 6.93
C VAL A 283 2.73 -13.88 6.00
N ARG A 284 3.95 -13.97 6.53
CA ARG A 284 5.14 -14.33 5.76
C ARG A 284 5.06 -15.76 5.25
N ASP A 285 4.73 -16.71 6.12
CA ASP A 285 4.59 -18.12 5.74
C ASP A 285 3.43 -18.33 4.75
N LEU A 286 2.33 -17.59 4.91
CA LEU A 286 1.22 -17.62 3.96
C LEU A 286 1.65 -17.08 2.59
N ALA A 287 2.39 -15.97 2.55
CA ALA A 287 2.91 -15.42 1.31
C ALA A 287 3.84 -16.41 0.59
N LEU A 288 4.81 -16.99 1.31
CA LEU A 288 5.71 -18.01 0.77
C LEU A 288 4.94 -19.21 0.21
N LYS A 289 3.97 -19.75 0.95
CA LYS A 289 3.14 -20.87 0.45
C LYS A 289 2.33 -20.51 -0.80
N ILE A 290 1.81 -19.28 -0.88
CA ILE A 290 1.10 -18.79 -2.06
C ILE A 290 2.05 -18.69 -3.24
N TRP A 291 3.25 -18.15 -3.03
CA TRP A 291 4.24 -17.97 -4.08
C TRP A 291 4.81 -19.30 -4.57
N ASP A 292 5.14 -20.24 -3.68
CA ASP A 292 5.62 -21.58 -4.06
C ASP A 292 4.61 -22.29 -4.97
N TRP A 293 3.32 -22.23 -4.61
CA TRP A 293 2.28 -22.80 -5.46
C TRP A 293 2.10 -22.03 -6.77
N TRP A 294 2.09 -20.70 -6.73
CA TRP A 294 1.87 -19.85 -7.89
C TRP A 294 3.02 -19.94 -8.91
N ASP A 295 4.27 -19.97 -8.44
CA ASP A 295 5.46 -20.10 -9.27
C ASP A 295 5.48 -21.39 -10.08
N GLU A 296 5.13 -22.52 -9.43
CA GLU A 296 5.08 -23.84 -10.07
C GLU A 296 3.89 -24.00 -11.02
N ASN A 297 2.74 -23.38 -10.73
CA ASN A 297 1.48 -23.72 -11.40
C ASN A 297 0.95 -22.64 -12.37
N ALA A 298 1.39 -21.40 -12.27
CA ALA A 298 0.85 -20.33 -13.10
C ALA A 298 1.47 -20.30 -14.49
N ARG A 299 0.70 -19.81 -15.45
CA ARG A 299 1.21 -19.54 -16.80
C ARG A 299 2.08 -18.29 -16.80
N THR A 300 2.93 -18.17 -17.81
CA THR A 300 3.69 -16.95 -18.06
C THR A 300 2.76 -15.73 -18.11
N ARG A 301 3.00 -14.76 -17.22
CA ARG A 301 2.22 -13.52 -17.05
C ARG A 301 0.79 -13.70 -16.53
N GLU A 302 0.53 -14.76 -15.76
CA GLU A 302 -0.74 -14.97 -15.04
C GLU A 302 -0.69 -14.49 -13.59
#